data_AF-A0A359EBA7-F1
#
_entry.id   AF-A0A359EBA7-F1
#
_cell.length_a   1.000
_cell.length_b   1.000
_cell.length_c   1.000
_cell.angle_alpha   90.00
_cell.angle_beta   90.00
_cell.angle_gamma   90.00
#
_symmetry.space_group_name_H-M   'P 1'
#
loop_
_entity.id
_entity.type
_entity.pdbx_description
1 polymer ?
#
loop_
_entity_poly.entity_id
_entity_poly.type
_entity_poly.pdbx_seq_one_letter_code
_entity_poly.pdbx_strand_id
1 'polypeptide(L)' 'MGIEQKLGNLGIVTTSLEKAVNWSRTRAMWPLLSGLACCAIEMMAAEASHYDMSRFGMELMRASP' A
#
# COMPACT_ATOMS: atom_id res chain seq x y z
N MET A 1 6.16 10.24 -2.79
CA MET A 1 5.49 11.38 -2.11
C MET A 1 6.46 11.96 -1.11
N GLY A 2 7.18 13.01 -1.55
CA GLY A 2 8.38 13.52 -0.89
C GLY A 2 8.08 14.26 0.38
N ILE A 3 8.57 13.75 1.50
CA ILE A 3 8.43 14.40 2.82
C ILE A 3 9.36 15.61 2.92
N GLU A 4 10.36 15.66 2.04
CA GLU A 4 11.32 16.75 1.86
C GLU A 4 10.65 18.11 1.61
N GLN A 5 9.50 18.12 0.91
CA GLN A 5 8.75 19.36 0.62
C GLN A 5 8.04 19.93 1.86
N LYS A 6 7.83 19.12 2.90
CA LYS A 6 7.12 19.50 4.13
C LYS A 6 8.07 19.88 5.28
N LEU A 7 9.31 19.38 5.29
CA LEU A 7 10.22 19.44 6.44
C LEU A 7 11.46 20.33 6.26
N GLY A 8 11.75 20.84 5.05
CA GLY A 8 12.95 21.64 4.80
C GLY A 8 14.25 20.82 4.88
N ASN A 9 15.39 21.44 4.55
CA ASN A 9 16.66 20.79 4.19
C ASN A 9 17.41 20.17 5.39
N LEU A 10 16.86 19.11 5.97
CA LEU A 10 17.49 18.26 6.99
C LEU A 10 18.08 16.99 6.32
N GLY A 11 19.01 17.16 5.38
CA GLY A 11 19.42 16.17 4.38
C GLY A 11 19.50 14.68 4.77
N ILE A 12 20.19 14.31 5.86
CA ILE A 12 20.32 12.89 6.28
C ILE A 12 19.07 12.41 7.02
N VAL A 13 18.45 13.27 7.82
CA VAL A 13 17.26 12.93 8.60
C VAL A 13 16.06 12.78 7.67
N THR A 14 15.87 13.68 6.69
CA THR A 14 14.80 13.59 5.70
C THR A 14 14.92 12.32 4.86
N THR A 15 16.12 11.94 4.43
CA THR A 15 16.34 10.70 3.67
C THR A 15 15.98 9.45 4.48
N SER A 16 16.41 9.39 5.75
CA SER A 16 16.09 8.25 6.62
C SER A 16 14.59 8.14 6.94
N LEU A 17 13.94 9.28 7.20
CA LEU A 17 12.51 9.36 7.44
C LEU A 17 11.71 8.99 6.19
N GLU A 18 12.16 9.45 5.01
CA GLU A 18 11.53 9.12 3.75
C GLU A 18 11.60 7.63 3.43
N LYS A 19 12.74 7.00 3.71
CA LYS A 19 12.87 5.54 3.61
C LYS A 19 11.91 4.81 4.55
N ALA A 20 11.78 5.26 5.79
CA ALA A 20 10.89 4.65 6.78
C ALA A 20 9.41 4.77 6.38
N VAL A 21 8.97 5.94 5.92
CA VAL A 21 7.58 6.17 5.51
C VAL A 21 7.24 5.48 4.19
N ASN A 22 8.17 5.42 3.24
CA ASN A 22 7.94 4.66 2.01
C ASN A 22 7.89 3.16 2.30
N TRP A 23 8.70 2.66 3.24
CA TRP A 23 8.61 1.28 3.72
C TRP A 23 7.27 0.99 4.41
N SER A 24 6.74 1.91 5.22
CA SER A 24 5.44 1.72 5.87
C SER A 24 4.30 1.71 4.85
N ARG A 25 4.34 2.59 3.83
CA ARG A 25 3.32 2.64 2.76
C ARG A 25 3.28 1.36 1.93
N THR A 26 4.42 0.76 1.62
CA THR A 26 4.46 -0.46 0.80
C THR A 26 4.05 -1.71 1.57
N ARG A 27 4.11 -1.69 2.91
CA ARG A 27 3.74 -2.83 3.77
C ARG A 27 2.37 -2.72 4.44
N ALA A 28 1.67 -1.60 4.27
CA ALA A 28 0.36 -1.35 4.85
C ALA A 28 -0.58 -0.71 3.81
N MET A 29 -0.57 -1.28 2.62
CA MET A 29 -1.48 -0.87 1.55
C MET A 29 -2.83 -1.54 1.76
N TRP A 30 -3.89 -0.74 1.84
CA TRP A 30 -5.26 -1.23 1.87
C TRP A 30 -5.91 -0.99 0.51
N PRO A 31 -6.01 -2.03 -0.32
CA PRO A 31 -6.58 -1.89 -1.64
C PRO A 31 -8.10 -1.67 -1.56
N LEU A 32 -8.63 -0.86 -2.48
CA LEU A 32 -10.05 -0.60 -2.60
C LEU A 32 -10.70 -1.76 -3.36
N LEU A 33 -11.71 -2.40 -2.77
CA LEU A 33 -12.49 -3.43 -3.47
C LEU A 33 -13.39 -2.78 -4.53
N SER A 34 -12.85 -2.55 -5.73
CA SER A 34 -13.60 -2.00 -6.87
C SER A 34 -13.68 -3.02 -8.01
N GLY A 35 -14.76 -3.80 -8.01
CA GLY A 35 -15.02 -4.80 -9.04
C GLY A 35 -15.90 -4.26 -10.17
N LEU A 36 -15.28 -3.79 -11.27
CA LEU A 36 -15.99 -3.22 -12.41
C LEU A 36 -16.35 -4.25 -13.51
N ALA A 37 -15.57 -5.31 -13.65
CA ALA A 37 -15.68 -6.31 -14.73
C ALA A 37 -15.02 -7.65 -14.34
N CYS A 38 -14.58 -8.44 -15.32
CA CYS A 38 -13.90 -9.74 -15.09
C CYS A 38 -12.61 -9.65 -14.28
N CYS A 39 -11.87 -8.53 -14.30
CA CYS A 39 -10.68 -8.39 -13.45
C CYS A 39 -11.00 -8.41 -11.95
N ALA A 40 -12.27 -8.25 -11.57
CA ALA A 40 -12.71 -8.38 -10.18
C ALA A 40 -12.54 -9.81 -9.65
N ILE A 41 -12.82 -10.83 -10.48
CA ILE A 41 -12.69 -12.23 -10.05
C ILE A 41 -11.23 -12.64 -9.91
N GLU A 42 -10.34 -12.07 -10.73
CA GLU A 42 -8.89 -12.26 -10.60
C GLU A 42 -8.36 -11.61 -9.33
N MET A 43 -8.86 -10.42 -9.00
CA MET A 43 -8.50 -9.72 -7.75
C MET A 43 -8.94 -10.51 -6.51
N MET A 44 -10.16 -11.05 -6.48
CA MET A 44 -10.65 -11.91 -5.39
C MET A 44 -9.86 -13.23 -5.28
N ALA A 45 -9.50 -13.84 -6.41
CA ALA A 45 -8.69 -15.05 -6.42
C ALA A 45 -7.26 -14.80 -5.91
N ALA A 46 -6.72 -13.61 -6.15
CA ALA A 46 -5.42 -13.20 -5.66
C ALA A 46 -5.42 -12.96 -4.13
N GLU A 47 -6.55 -12.57 -3.55
CA GLU A 47 -6.71 -12.46 -2.08
C GLU A 47 -6.99 -13.82 -1.42
N ALA A 48 -7.53 -14.78 -2.16
CA ALA A 48 -7.78 -16.13 -1.66
C ALA A 48 -6.49 -16.88 -1.26
N SER A 49 -6.65 -18.00 -0.55
CA SER A 49 -5.57 -18.79 0.07
C SER A 49 -4.44 -19.22 -0.86
N HIS A 50 -4.67 -19.30 -2.17
CA HIS A 50 -3.65 -19.66 -3.15
C HIS A 50 -2.59 -18.58 -3.35
N TYR A 51 -2.98 -17.30 -3.32
CA TYR A 51 -2.10 -16.17 -3.62
C TYR A 51 -2.00 -15.14 -2.49
N ASP A 52 -2.84 -15.28 -1.46
CA ASP A 52 -2.78 -14.65 -0.14
C ASP A 52 -2.07 -13.29 -0.07
N MET A 53 -2.76 -12.26 -0.54
CA MET A 53 -2.32 -10.87 -0.47
C MET A 53 -2.10 -10.37 0.98
N SER A 54 -2.64 -11.05 2.00
CA SER A 54 -2.47 -10.67 3.41
C SER A 54 -0.99 -10.62 3.83
N ARG A 55 -0.13 -11.43 3.19
CA ARG A 55 1.32 -11.45 3.40
C ARG A 55 2.02 -10.12 3.16
N PHE A 56 1.44 -9.26 2.33
CA PHE A 56 1.99 -7.95 1.99
C PHE A 56 1.33 -6.81 2.78
N GLY A 57 0.50 -7.13 3.79
CA GLY A 57 -0.29 -6.16 4.55
C GLY A 57 -1.53 -5.67 3.79
N MET A 58 -1.91 -6.36 2.71
CA MET A 58 -3.15 -6.14 1.94
C MET A 58 -4.25 -7.11 2.40
N GLU A 59 -4.38 -7.29 3.71
CA GLU A 59 -5.36 -8.22 4.30
C GLU A 59 -6.79 -7.69 4.29
N LEU A 60 -6.94 -6.37 4.22
CA LEU A 60 -8.22 -5.70 4.29
C LEU A 60 -8.50 -4.97 2.97
N MET A 61 -9.34 -5.56 2.13
CA MET A 61 -9.92 -4.82 1.03
C MET A 61 -11.01 -3.88 1.54
N ARG A 62 -10.70 -2.60 1.61
CA ARG A 62 -11.63 -1.59 2.12
C ARG A 62 -12.64 -1.29 1.02
N ALA A 63 -13.94 -1.41 1.32
CA ALA A 63 -15.01 -1.12 0.35
C ALA A 63 -15.38 0.37 0.27
N SER A 64 -15.01 1.14 1.31
CA SER A 64 -15.20 2.59 1.34
C SER A 64 -13.99 3.30 0.70
N PRO A 65 -14.20 4.25 -0.22
CA PRO A 65 -13.14 5.11 -0.72
C PRO A 65 -12.52 5.99 0.38
#